data_AF-A0A0Q4GJK4-F1
#
_entry.id   AF-A0A0Q4GJK4-F1
#
_cell.length_a   1.000
_cell.length_b   1.000
_cell.length_c   1.000
_cell.angle_alpha   90.00
_cell.angle_beta   90.00
_cell.angle_gamma   90.00
#
_symmetry.space_group_name_H-M   'P 1'
#
loop_
_entity.id
_entity.type
_entity.pdbx_description
1 polymer ?
#
loop_
_entity_poly.entity_id
_entity_poly.type
_entity_poly.pdbx_seq_one_letter_code
_entity_poly.pdbx_strand_id
1 'polypeptide(L)'
;MDKEADPSIPDWKIEGTLAAAERAAIVAALSYCGNSRTLTAKRLRCGRATLYRMVAEFEIEMPPPASTQSAPQPDQHDLSRIIVLNDGQYVLIKKREPA
;
A
#
# COMPACT_ATOMS: atom_id res chain seq x y z
N MET A 1 -19.99 -15.14 39.50
CA MET A 1 -20.42 -15.64 38.17
C MET A 1 -20.08 -14.55 37.19
N ASP A 2 -18.81 -14.51 36.81
CA ASP A 2 -18.29 -13.62 35.79
C ASP A 2 -18.90 -14.08 34.46
N LYS A 3 -19.75 -13.24 33.86
CA LYS A 3 -20.28 -13.46 32.52
C LYS A 3 -19.11 -13.35 31.55
N GLU A 4 -18.59 -14.49 31.10
CA GLU A 4 -17.77 -14.54 29.89
C GLU A 4 -18.59 -13.94 28.75
N ALA A 5 -18.15 -12.78 28.28
CA ALA A 5 -18.70 -12.15 27.09
C ALA A 5 -18.38 -13.08 25.91
N ASP A 6 -19.42 -13.72 25.38
CA ASP A 6 -19.36 -14.47 24.14
C ASP A 6 -18.73 -13.57 23.06
N PRO A 7 -17.59 -13.94 22.44
CA PRO A 7 -17.00 -13.12 21.40
C PRO A 7 -17.86 -13.24 20.15
N SER A 8 -18.94 -12.45 20.10
CA SER A 8 -19.76 -12.29 18.91
C SER A 8 -18.83 -11.94 17.76
N ILE A 9 -18.80 -12.79 16.74
CA ILE A 9 -17.96 -12.60 15.55
C ILE A 9 -18.33 -11.23 14.97
N PRO A 10 -17.35 -10.33 14.74
CA PRO A 10 -17.61 -9.04 14.11
C PRO A 10 -18.27 -9.21 12.74
N ASP A 11 -19.29 -8.41 12.43
CA ASP A 11 -20.08 -8.52 11.20
C ASP A 11 -19.24 -8.51 9.92
N TRP A 12 -18.11 -7.79 9.92
CA TRP A 12 -17.20 -7.71 8.78
C TRP A 12 -16.41 -9.00 8.52
N LYS A 13 -16.40 -9.96 9.46
CA LYS A 13 -15.86 -11.33 9.27
C LYS A 13 -16.90 -12.29 8.71
N ILE A 14 -18.18 -11.94 8.75
CA ILE A 14 -19.27 -12.76 8.23
C ILE A 14 -19.45 -12.41 6.75
N GLU A 15 -19.14 -13.36 5.86
CA GLU A 15 -19.28 -13.15 4.42
C GLU A 15 -20.74 -12.86 4.02
N GLY A 16 -20.94 -12.04 2.98
CA GLY A 16 -22.26 -11.64 2.50
C GLY A 16 -22.94 -10.52 3.28
N THR A 17 -22.36 -10.06 4.39
CA THR A 17 -22.85 -8.87 5.09
C THR A 17 -22.41 -7.58 4.39
N LEU A 18 -23.12 -6.49 4.68
CA LEU A 18 -22.74 -5.15 4.22
C LEU A 18 -21.35 -4.75 4.74
N ALA A 19 -21.05 -5.09 6.00
CA ALA A 19 -19.76 -4.79 6.63
C ALA A 19 -18.60 -5.54 5.93
N ALA A 20 -18.81 -6.80 5.54
CA ALA A 20 -17.82 -7.54 4.77
C ALA A 20 -17.60 -6.94 3.37
N ALA A 21 -18.69 -6.52 2.70
CA ALA A 21 -18.59 -5.83 1.41
C ALA A 21 -17.87 -4.48 1.51
N GLU A 22 -18.13 -3.72 2.57
CA GLU A 22 -17.45 -2.44 2.84
C GLU A 22 -15.95 -2.63 3.09
N ARG A 23 -15.59 -3.60 3.95
CA ARG A 23 -14.19 -3.97 4.18
C ARG A 23 -13.49 -4.36 2.88
N ALA A 24 -14.11 -5.20 2.05
CA ALA A 24 -13.57 -5.61 0.77
C ALA A 24 -13.38 -4.41 -0.19
N ALA A 25 -14.33 -3.47 -0.23
CA ALA A 25 -14.23 -2.27 -1.04
C ALA A 25 -13.05 -1.37 -0.62
N ILE A 26 -12.81 -1.22 0.69
CA ILE A 26 -11.68 -0.43 1.22
C ILE A 26 -10.36 -1.10 0.85
N VAL A 27 -10.23 -2.41 1.04
CA VAL A 27 -9.02 -3.17 0.67
C VAL A 27 -8.74 -3.07 -0.83
N ALA A 28 -9.75 -3.24 -1.68
CA ALA A 28 -9.61 -3.11 -3.13
C ALA A 28 -9.19 -1.68 -3.52
N ALA A 29 -9.75 -0.65 -2.88
CA ALA A 29 -9.39 0.73 -3.13
C ALA A 29 -7.95 1.06 -2.70
N LEU A 30 -7.51 0.54 -1.53
CA LEU A 30 -6.13 0.68 -1.06
C LEU A 30 -5.15 0.04 -2.04
N SER A 31 -5.43 -1.19 -2.48
CA SER A 31 -4.60 -1.91 -3.45
C SER A 31 -4.52 -1.15 -4.78
N TYR A 32 -5.66 -0.67 -5.30
CA TYR A 32 -5.71 0.12 -6.54
C TYR A 32 -4.90 1.42 -6.44
N CYS A 33 -4.90 2.06 -5.27
CA CYS A 33 -4.21 3.32 -5.03
C CYS A 33 -2.76 3.14 -4.54
N GLY A 34 -2.19 1.93 -4.60
CA GLY A 34 -0.82 1.66 -4.14
C GLY A 34 -0.62 1.99 -2.66
N ASN A 35 -1.60 1.68 -1.83
CA ASN A 35 -1.65 2.00 -0.39
C ASN A 35 -1.63 3.51 -0.05
N SER A 36 -1.86 4.39 -1.05
CA SER A 36 -1.99 5.83 -0.80
C SER A 36 -3.34 6.17 -0.16
N ARG A 37 -3.30 6.50 1.13
CA ARG A 37 -4.49 6.84 1.94
C ARG A 37 -5.25 8.05 1.41
N THR A 38 -4.53 9.06 0.91
CA THR A 38 -5.15 10.27 0.35
C THR A 38 -5.89 9.96 -0.96
N LEU A 39 -5.29 9.15 -1.84
CA LEU A 39 -5.95 8.75 -3.09
C LEU A 39 -7.13 7.81 -2.81
N THR A 40 -6.98 6.90 -1.86
CA THR A 40 -8.04 5.98 -1.43
C THR A 40 -9.26 6.73 -0.90
N ALA A 41 -9.07 7.71 0.00
CA ALA A 41 -10.17 8.52 0.54
C ALA A 41 -10.90 9.31 -0.57
N LYS A 42 -10.14 9.88 -1.52
CA LYS A 42 -10.72 10.54 -2.70
C LYS A 42 -11.54 9.57 -3.56
N ARG A 43 -11.03 8.35 -3.78
CA ARG A 43 -11.70 7.31 -4.58
C ARG A 43 -13.00 6.85 -3.94
N LEU A 44 -12.98 6.62 -2.63
CA LEU A 44 -14.15 6.21 -1.84
C LEU A 44 -15.11 7.38 -1.53
N ARG A 45 -14.78 8.60 -1.98
CA ARG A 45 -15.57 9.83 -1.74
C ARG A 45 -15.85 10.08 -0.25
N CYS A 46 -14.89 9.74 0.61
CA CYS A 46 -14.98 9.93 2.06
C CYS A 46 -13.88 10.85 2.59
N GLY A 47 -14.05 11.32 3.83
CA GLY A 47 -13.00 12.05 4.54
C GLY A 47 -11.82 11.14 4.88
N ARG A 48 -10.61 11.72 5.02
CA ARG A 48 -9.42 10.98 5.48
C ARG A 48 -9.61 10.43 6.90
N ALA A 49 -10.24 11.21 7.79
CA ALA A 49 -10.55 10.77 9.15
C ALA A 49 -11.52 9.57 9.15
N THR A 50 -12.53 9.60 8.27
CA THR A 50 -13.45 8.48 8.07
C THR A 50 -12.71 7.23 7.59
N LEU A 51 -11.81 7.37 6.60
CA LEU A 51 -10.99 6.25 6.12
C LEU A 51 -10.15 5.65 7.26
N TYR A 52 -9.48 6.47 8.06
CA TYR A 52 -8.70 5.99 9.21
C TYR A 52 -9.57 5.24 10.22
N ARG A 53 -10.77 5.75 10.52
CA ARG A 53 -11.71 5.08 11.41
C ARG A 53 -12.13 3.72 10.86
N MET A 54 -12.54 3.65 9.61
CA MET A 54 -12.97 2.40 8.96
C MET A 54 -11.84 1.37 8.91
N VAL A 55 -10.61 1.79 8.63
CA VAL A 55 -9.46 0.87 8.63
C VAL A 55 -9.20 0.31 10.03
N ALA A 56 -9.27 1.14 11.08
CA ALA A 56 -9.12 0.68 12.45
C ALA A 56 -10.28 -0.27 12.85
N GLU A 57 -11.50 0.08 12.49
CA GLU A 57 -12.72 -0.68 12.80
C GLU A 57 -12.77 -2.06 12.12
N PHE A 58 -12.32 -2.15 10.88
CA PHE A 58 -12.29 -3.40 10.11
C PHE A 58 -10.96 -4.16 10.18
N GLU A 59 -10.05 -3.73 11.07
CA GLU A 59 -8.73 -4.30 11.27
C GLU A 59 -7.99 -4.53 9.94
N ILE A 60 -8.00 -3.51 9.06
CA ILE A 60 -7.33 -3.60 7.76
C ILE A 60 -5.85 -3.28 7.95
N GLU A 61 -4.99 -4.27 7.68
CA GLU A 61 -3.54 -4.06 7.67
C GLU A 61 -3.17 -3.09 6.55
N MET A 62 -2.65 -1.93 6.93
CA MET A 62 -2.02 -1.00 6.00
C MET A 62 -0.53 -0.98 6.26
N PRO A 63 0.31 -1.02 5.21
CA PRO A 63 1.71 -0.69 5.41
C PRO A 63 1.82 0.70 6.04
N PRO A 64 2.83 0.92 6.90
CA PRO A 64 3.11 2.27 7.38
C PRO A 64 3.19 3.20 6.16
N PRO A 65 2.76 4.48 6.29
CA PRO A 65 3.09 5.42 5.23
C PRO A 65 4.59 5.29 5.02
N ALA A 66 5.08 5.35 3.79
CA ALA A 66 6.51 5.41 3.56
C ALA A 66 7.02 6.64 4.34
N SER A 67 7.40 6.43 5.60
CA SER A 67 8.28 7.27 6.35
C SER A 67 9.42 7.47 5.39
N THR A 68 9.89 8.69 5.29
CA THR A 68 11.12 9.09 4.63
C THR A 68 12.26 8.16 5.09
N GLN A 69 12.31 6.93 4.59
CA GLN A 69 13.55 6.25 4.32
C GLN A 69 14.14 7.20 3.31
N SER A 70 15.07 8.02 3.81
CA SER A 70 16.04 8.71 3.00
C SER A 70 16.31 7.77 1.84
N ALA A 71 15.85 8.15 0.64
CA ALA A 71 16.33 7.53 -0.56
C ALA A 71 17.84 7.43 -0.35
N PRO A 72 18.49 6.26 -0.53
CA PRO A 72 19.94 6.22 -0.47
C PRO A 72 20.39 7.37 -1.35
N GLN A 73 21.03 8.38 -0.73
CA GLN A 73 21.58 9.47 -1.50
C GLN A 73 22.42 8.79 -2.57
N PRO A 74 22.28 9.17 -3.85
CA PRO A 74 23.17 8.67 -4.87
C PRO A 74 24.55 9.27 -4.58
N ASP A 75 25.21 8.70 -3.58
CA ASP A 75 26.61 8.88 -3.34
C ASP A 75 27.28 8.27 -4.57
N GLN A 76 27.91 9.19 -5.29
CA GLN A 76 28.66 9.04 -6.50
C GLN A 76 29.25 7.63 -6.65
N HIS A 77 28.84 6.86 -7.65
CA HIS A 77 29.77 6.04 -8.43
C HIS A 77 29.11 5.55 -9.72
N ASP A 78 29.82 5.82 -10.83
CA ASP A 78 29.69 5.20 -12.14
C ASP A 78 28.47 5.58 -13.01
N LEU A 79 28.70 6.55 -13.91
CA LEU A 79 27.82 6.85 -15.05
C LEU A 79 27.87 5.72 -16.09
N SER A 80 27.46 4.53 -15.71
CA SER A 80 27.12 3.47 -16.66
C SER A 80 25.83 3.87 -17.37
N ARG A 81 25.92 4.25 -18.65
CA ARG A 81 24.73 4.52 -19.47
C ARG A 81 23.94 3.21 -19.61
N ILE A 82 22.78 3.14 -18.98
CA ILE A 82 21.81 2.05 -19.18
C ILE A 82 21.05 2.37 -20.47
N ILE A 83 21.13 1.46 -21.45
CA ILE A 83 20.26 1.51 -22.63
C ILE A 83 19.12 0.52 -22.36
N VAL A 84 17.89 1.03 -22.44
CA VAL A 84 16.66 0.23 -22.31
C VAL A 84 16.33 -0.34 -23.68
N LEU A 85 16.24 -1.68 -23.80
CA LEU A 85 15.69 -2.34 -24.98
C LEU A 85 14.21 -2.67 -24.71
N ASN A 86 13.37 -2.60 -25.74
CA ASN A 86 11.89 -2.55 -25.66
C ASN A 86 11.18 -3.77 -25.02
N ASP A 87 11.91 -4.79 -24.56
CA ASP A 87 11.36 -6.02 -23.97
C ASP A 87 11.73 -6.20 -22.49
N GLY A 88 12.05 -5.11 -21.79
CA GLY A 88 12.36 -5.16 -20.35
C GLY A 88 13.73 -5.74 -20.00
N GLN A 89 14.58 -5.96 -21.01
CA GLN A 89 16.00 -6.27 -20.83
C GLN A 89 16.84 -4.98 -20.80
N TYR A 90 17.79 -4.95 -19.87
CA TYR A 90 18.74 -3.85 -19.70
C TYR A 90 20.16 -4.36 -19.96
N VAL A 91 20.94 -3.61 -20.75
CA VAL A 91 22.36 -3.90 -20.96
C VAL A 91 23.20 -2.81 -20.29
N LEU A 92 24.10 -3.22 -19.40
CA LEU A 92 25.02 -2.33 -18.72
C LEU A 92 26.28 -2.15 -19.58
N ILE A 93 26.48 -0.97 -20.16
CA ILE A 93 27.69 -0.67 -20.94
C ILE A 93 28.68 0.05 -20.03
N LYS A 94 29.69 -0.67 -19.56
CA LYS A 94 30.81 -0.09 -18.81
C LYS A 94 31.71 0.68 -19.79
N LYS A 95 31.95 1.97 -19.55
CA LYS A 95 32.89 2.75 -20.37
C LYS A 95 34.29 2.15 -20.19
N ARG A 96 34.88 1.66 -21.27
CA ARG A 96 36.30 1.26 -21.28
C ARG A 96 37.13 2.54 -21.19
N GLU A 97 37.90 2.71 -20.12
CA GLU A 97 38.87 3.79 -20.00
C GLU A 97 39.94 3.66 -21.09
N PRO A 98 40.38 4.77 -21.72
CA PRO A 98 41.53 4.73 -22.62
C PRO A 98 42.81 4.52 -21.81
N ALA A 99 43.65 3.59 -22.27
CA ALA A 99 45.01 3.39 -21.76
C ALA A 99 45.98 4.42 -22.37
#